data_AF-A0A4D4J4H7-F1
#
_entry.id   AF-A0A4D4J4H7-F1
#
_cell.length_a   1.000
_cell.length_b   1.000
_cell.length_c   1.000
_cell.angle_alpha   90.00
_cell.angle_beta   90.00
_cell.angle_gamma   90.00
#
_symmetry.space_group_name_H-M   'P 1'
#
loop_
_entity.id
_entity.type
_entity.pdbx_description
1 polymer ?
#
loop_
_entity_poly.entity_id
_entity_poly.type
_entity_poly.pdbx_seq_one_letter_code
_entity_poly.pdbx_strand_id
1 'polypeptide(L)' 'MNLRDVPDEVYTTLAEAAEANRQPLNAFVVDRLTEVAQVTRLAGYVASYPPPKGTRVTVDDAAAAVREAREAT' A
#
# COMPACT_ATOMS: atom_id res chain seq x y z
N MET A 1 3.65 -18.52 -5.73
CA MET A 1 3.92 -17.82 -7.00
C MET A 1 5.30 -18.24 -7.48
N ASN A 2 5.46 -18.55 -8.76
CA ASN A 2 6.77 -18.85 -9.34
C ASN A 2 7.27 -17.60 -10.07
N LEU A 3 8.41 -17.05 -9.66
CA LEU A 3 8.97 -15.84 -10.27
C LEU A 3 9.34 -16.03 -11.75
N ARG A 4 9.45 -17.28 -12.22
CA ARG A 4 9.71 -17.60 -13.64
C ARG A 4 8.54 -17.31 -14.57
N ASP A 5 7.34 -17.14 -14.02
CA ASP A 5 6.14 -16.81 -14.80
C ASP A 5 5.97 -15.29 -14.96
N VAL A 6 6.90 -14.49 -14.39
CA VAL A 6 6.90 -13.03 -14.45
C VAL A 6 7.63 -12.60 -15.74
N PRO A 7 7.07 -11.66 -16.54
CA PRO A 7 7.76 -11.12 -17.71
C PRO A 7 9.15 -10.57 -17.36
N ASP A 8 10.13 -10.78 -18.23
CA ASP A 8 11.54 -10.46 -17.98
C ASP A 8 11.78 -9.00 -17.57
N GLU A 9 11.06 -8.06 -18.20
CA GLU A 9 11.12 -6.63 -17.85
C GLU A 9 10.70 -6.41 -16.39
N VAL A 10 9.58 -7.02 -15.97
CA VAL A 10 9.06 -6.90 -14.60
C VAL A 10 10.00 -7.58 -13.61
N TYR A 11 10.54 -8.74 -13.96
CA TYR A 11 11.54 -9.42 -13.14
C TYR A 11 12.78 -8.53 -12.92
N THR A 12 13.27 -7.88 -13.98
CA THR A 12 14.43 -7.00 -13.92
C THR A 12 14.17 -5.81 -13.00
N THR A 13 13.04 -5.12 -13.17
CA THR A 13 12.65 -4.01 -12.28
C THR A 13 12.54 -4.43 -10.82
N LEU A 14 11.98 -5.61 -10.55
CA LEU A 14 11.87 -6.13 -9.18
C LEU A 14 13.23 -6.50 -8.58
N ALA A 15 14.15 -7.03 -9.40
CA ALA A 15 15.51 -7.36 -8.97
C ALA A 15 16.31 -6.11 -8.61
N GLU A 16 16.27 -5.07 -9.46
CA GLU A 16 16.91 -3.78 -9.19
C GLU A 16 16.34 -3.12 -7.93
N ALA A 17 15.01 -3.15 -7.77
CA ALA A 17 14.36 -2.61 -6.59
C ALA A 17 14.73 -3.37 -5.31
N ALA A 18 14.83 -4.70 -5.37
CA ALA A 18 15.25 -5.52 -4.24
C ALA A 18 16.70 -5.21 -3.83
N GLU A 19 17.60 -5.05 -4.81
CA GLU A 19 19.00 -4.65 -4.57
C GLU A 19 19.09 -3.26 -3.93
N ALA A 20 18.33 -2.28 -4.44
CA ALA A 20 18.26 -0.94 -3.87
C ALA A 20 17.77 -0.94 -2.40
N ASN A 21 16.89 -1.88 -2.05
CA ASN A 21 16.40 -2.08 -0.69
C ASN A 21 17.28 -3.02 0.16
N ARG A 22 18.40 -3.52 -0.40
CA ARG A 22 19.32 -4.48 0.25
C ARG A 22 18.64 -5.75 0.74
N GLN A 23 17.65 -6.22 -0.02
CA GLN A 23 16.87 -7.40 0.30
C GLN A 23 17.04 -8.48 -0.77
N PRO A 24 16.96 -9.77 -0.42
CA PRO A 24 16.77 -10.83 -1.40
C PRO A 24 15.47 -10.60 -2.18
N LEU A 25 15.49 -10.82 -3.50
CA LEU A 25 14.34 -10.61 -4.39
C LEU A 25 13.04 -11.24 -3.86
N ASN A 26 13.12 -12.47 -3.39
CA ASN A 26 11.94 -13.19 -2.90
C ASN A 26 11.34 -12.54 -1.64
N ALA A 27 12.18 -12.02 -0.74
CA ALA A 27 11.72 -11.31 0.46
C ALA A 27 11.09 -9.97 0.09
N PHE A 28 11.74 -9.20 -0.78
CA PHE A 28 11.22 -7.93 -1.29
C PHE A 28 9.84 -8.10 -1.95
N VAL A 29 9.67 -9.12 -2.80
CA VAL A 29 8.39 -9.38 -3.46
C VAL A 29 7.31 -9.79 -2.45
N VAL A 30 7.64 -10.61 -1.45
CA VAL A 30 6.68 -10.99 -0.40
C VAL A 30 6.24 -9.77 0.43
N ASP A 31 7.16 -8.87 0.77
CA ASP A 31 6.85 -7.64 1.51
C ASP A 31 5.90 -6.75 0.69
N ARG A 32 6.22 -6.51 -0.59
CA ARG A 32 5.37 -5.72 -1.50
C ARG A 32 3.99 -6.35 -1.70
N LEU A 33 3.91 -7.67 -1.86
CA LEU A 33 2.61 -8.36 -1.97
C LEU A 33 1.81 -8.28 -0.67
N THR A 34 2.48 -8.30 0.48
CA THR A 34 1.84 -8.13 1.79
C THR A 34 1.24 -6.73 1.92
N GLU A 35 1.96 -5.68 1.50
CA GLU A 35 1.44 -4.32 1.46
C GLU A 35 0.23 -4.19 0.53
N VAL A 36 0.30 -4.74 -0.69
CA VAL A 36 -0.84 -4.75 -1.61
C VAL A 36 -2.04 -5.49 -1.02
N ALA A 37 -1.82 -6.61 -0.32
CA ALA A 37 -2.87 -7.36 0.37
C ALA A 37 -3.50 -6.55 1.53
N GLN A 38 -2.73 -5.72 2.22
CA GLN A 38 -3.25 -4.82 3.26
C GLN A 38 -4.10 -3.69 2.64
N VAL A 39 -3.64 -3.09 1.53
CA VAL A 39 -4.34 -2.01 0.85
C VAL A 39 -5.64 -2.49 0.18
N THR A 40 -5.65 -3.69 -0.40
CA THR A 40 -6.86 -4.28 -0.99
C THR A 40 -7.97 -4.52 0.05
N ARG A 41 -7.61 -4.73 1.32
CA ARG A 41 -8.57 -4.82 2.43
C ARG A 41 -9.08 -3.45 2.90
N LEU A 42 -8.39 -2.37 2.56
CA LEU A 42 -8.72 -1.01 2.99
C LEU A 42 -10.06 -0.54 2.39
N ALA A 43 -10.32 -0.86 1.12
CA ALA A 43 -11.60 -0.53 0.48
C ALA A 43 -12.77 -1.23 1.18
N GLY A 44 -12.61 -2.51 1.55
CA GLY A 44 -13.59 -3.25 2.33
C GLY A 44 -13.76 -2.68 3.74
N TYR A 45 -12.66 -2.30 4.39
CA TYR A 45 -12.68 -1.64 5.70
C TYR A 45 -13.47 -0.32 5.65
N VAL A 46 -13.13 0.59 4.73
CA VAL A 46 -13.84 1.88 4.55
C VAL A 46 -15.31 1.67 4.23
N ALA A 47 -15.64 0.71 3.35
CA ALA A 47 -17.03 0.39 3.01
C ALA A 47 -17.82 -0.20 4.20
N SER A 48 -17.15 -0.95 5.09
CA SER A 48 -17.75 -1.53 6.29
C SER A 48 -17.80 -0.58 7.47
N TYR A 49 -17.05 0.53 7.43
CA TYR A 49 -16.90 1.44 8.55
C TYR A 49 -18.16 2.30 8.71
N PRO A 50 -18.93 2.15 9.81
CA PRO A 50 -20.01 3.07 10.10
C PRO A 50 -19.38 4.35 10.66
N PRO A 51 -19.49 5.51 9.96
CA PRO A 51 -18.91 6.74 10.47
C PRO A 51 -19.57 7.11 11.82
N PRO A 52 -18.77 7.52 12.82
CA PRO A 52 -19.28 8.00 14.10
C PRO A 52 -20.29 9.12 13.86
N LYS A 53 -21.53 8.93 14.32
CA LYS A 53 -22.57 9.95 14.20
C LYS A 53 -22.45 10.96 15.34
N GLY A 54 -22.70 12.23 15.04
CA GLY A 54 -22.72 13.31 16.06
C GLY A 54 -21.36 13.91 16.42
N THR A 55 -20.29 13.56 15.72
CA THR A 55 -18.94 14.11 15.95
C THR A 55 -18.74 15.51 15.37
N ARG A 56 -19.66 15.98 14.50
CA ARG A 56 -19.53 17.20 13.67
C ARG A 56 -18.33 17.21 12.72
N VAL A 57 -17.54 16.14 12.67
CA VAL A 57 -16.42 15.96 11.75
C VAL A 57 -16.98 15.64 10.37
N THR A 58 -16.61 16.44 9.39
CA THR A 58 -17.00 16.27 7.99
C THR A 58 -15.97 15.47 7.20
N VAL A 59 -16.33 15.05 5.99
CA VAL A 59 -15.37 14.41 5.06
C VAL A 59 -14.25 15.38 4.67
N ASP A 60 -14.55 16.67 4.57
CA ASP A 60 -13.56 17.70 4.25
C ASP A 60 -12.53 17.86 5.37
N ASP A 61 -12.96 17.79 6.64
CA ASP A 61 -12.06 17.80 7.81
C ASP A 61 -11.11 16.60 7.77
N ALA A 62 -11.64 15.41 7.44
CA ALA A 62 -10.83 14.20 7.31
C ALA A 62 -9.85 14.27 6.13
N ALA A 63 -10.28 14.79 4.99
CA ALA A 63 -9.44 14.97 3.81
C ALA A 63 -8.32 16.00 4.04
N ALA A 64 -8.61 17.07 4.78
CA ALA A 64 -7.63 18.07 5.18
C ALA A 64 -6.55 17.45 6.09
N ALA A 65 -6.94 16.68 7.10
CA ALA A 65 -6.01 16.02 8.02
C ALA A 65 -5.08 15.02 7.31
N VAL A 66 -5.60 14.23 6.36
CA VAL A 66 -4.76 13.30 5.56
C VAL A 66 -3.77 14.06 4.69
N ARG A 67 -4.18 15.18 4.09
CA ARG A 67 -3.31 16.01 3.25
C ARG A 67 -2.19 16.65 4.07
N GLU A 68 -2.52 17.20 5.23
CA GLU A 68 -1.55 17.78 6.17
C GLU A 68 -0.52 16.73 6.61
N ALA A 69 -0.95 15.53 7.00
CA ALA A 69 -0.05 14.45 7.36
C ALA A 69 0.89 14.03 6.22
N ARG A 70 0.40 14.05 4.97
CA ARG A 70 1.20 13.74 3.78
C ARG A 70 2.25 14.80 3.49
N GLU A 71 1.93 16.07 3.70
CA GLU A 71 2.83 17.21 3.42
C GLU A 71 3.86 17.43 4.53
N ALA A 72 3.64 16.86 5.72
CA ALA A 72 4.56 16.90 6.85
C ALA A 72 5.69 15.85 6.79
N THR A 73 5.74 15.01 5.74
CA THR A 73 6.77 13.97 5.52
C THR A 73 7.60 14.30 4.29
#